data_AF-L8JNM3-F1
#
_entry.id   AF-L8JNM3-F1
#
_cell.length_a   1.000
_cell.length_b   1.000
_cell.length_c   1.000
_cell.angle_alpha   90.00
_cell.angle_beta   90.00
_cell.angle_gamma   90.00
#
_symmetry.space_group_name_H-M   'P 1'
#
loop_
_entity.id
_entity.type
_entity.pdbx_description
1 polymer ?
#
loop_
_entity_poly.entity_id
_entity_poly.type
_entity_poly.pdbx_seq_one_letter_code
_entity_poly.pdbx_strand_id
1 'polypeptide(L)'
;MMNKAIRGYFKIDDQAYVGAPPVSNKRNYYMDIFEEMGTRESSHRMFNSIFKFLRKPSLGSEYPQAYFAVFDETEIEDQEHFDALVWTQLYPMHQKLMKLEPHEDLVYDPNDPDFILIIGGKTVNITGLHPRSNRKSRRFPWPVLVFTVNE
;
A
#
# COMPACT_ATOMS: atom_id res chain seq x y z
N MET A 1 -17.00 -7.06 12.88
CA MET A 1 -16.87 -8.41 12.27
C MET A 1 -16.01 -8.37 11.01
N MET A 2 -16.08 -7.32 10.18
CA MET A 2 -15.27 -7.14 8.97
C MET A 2 -13.75 -7.22 9.20
N ASN A 3 -13.22 -6.49 10.19
CA ASN A 3 -11.80 -6.53 10.55
C ASN A 3 -11.26 -7.97 10.84
N LYS A 4 -12.07 -8.82 11.49
CA LYS A 4 -11.72 -10.23 11.75
C LYS A 4 -11.72 -11.06 10.46
N ALA A 5 -12.64 -10.78 9.53
CA ALA A 5 -12.69 -11.44 8.23
C ALA A 5 -11.49 -11.06 7.35
N ILE A 6 -11.14 -9.76 7.29
CA ILE A 6 -9.95 -9.27 6.57
C ILE A 6 -8.69 -9.92 7.13
N ARG A 7 -8.48 -9.85 8.46
CA ARG A 7 -7.34 -10.51 9.09
C ARG A 7 -7.35 -12.03 8.91
N GLY A 8 -8.52 -12.64 8.74
CA GLY A 8 -8.68 -14.04 8.39
C GLY A 8 -8.26 -14.32 6.94
N TYR A 9 -8.64 -13.47 5.99
CA TYR A 9 -8.27 -13.56 4.58
C TYR A 9 -6.75 -13.54 4.41
N PHE A 10 -6.06 -12.56 5.00
CA PHE A 10 -4.59 -12.49 4.95
C PHE A 10 -3.89 -13.67 5.65
N LYS A 11 -4.53 -14.30 6.64
CA LYS A 11 -4.00 -15.54 7.26
C LYS A 11 -4.20 -16.78 6.38
N ILE A 12 -5.25 -16.80 5.56
CA ILE A 12 -5.57 -17.91 4.64
C ILE A 12 -4.75 -17.77 3.36
N ASP A 13 -4.50 -16.54 2.91
CA ASP A 13 -3.78 -16.20 1.68
C ASP A 13 -2.25 -16.10 1.86
N ASP A 14 -1.72 -16.42 3.05
CA ASP A 14 -0.27 -16.60 3.33
C ASP A 14 0.36 -17.72 2.44
N GLN A 15 -0.38 -18.32 1.49
CA GLN A 15 0.10 -19.32 0.53
C GLN A 15 0.16 -18.89 -0.94
N ALA A 16 -0.43 -17.78 -1.40
CA ALA A 16 -0.44 -17.52 -2.84
C ALA A 16 -0.70 -16.06 -3.26
N TYR A 17 0.32 -15.20 -3.17
CA TYR A 17 0.41 -14.07 -4.09
C TYR A 17 1.23 -14.50 -5.32
N VAL A 18 0.59 -14.56 -6.50
CA VAL A 18 1.28 -14.92 -7.76
C VAL A 18 2.35 -13.87 -8.06
N GLY A 19 3.60 -14.21 -7.73
CA GLY A 19 4.78 -13.34 -7.84
C GLY A 19 5.65 -13.27 -6.57
N ALA A 20 5.16 -13.75 -5.41
CA ALA A 20 5.97 -13.86 -4.20
C ALA A 20 6.64 -15.25 -4.14
N PRO A 21 7.96 -15.35 -3.93
CA PRO A 21 8.62 -16.63 -3.70
C PRO A 21 8.05 -17.30 -2.44
N PRO A 22 8.05 -18.64 -2.36
CA PRO A 22 7.49 -19.36 -1.22
C PRO A 22 8.34 -19.08 0.03
N VAL A 23 7.79 -18.31 0.98
CA VAL A 23 8.50 -17.98 2.23
C VAL A 23 8.10 -18.93 3.35
N SER A 24 9.10 -19.56 3.94
CA SER A 24 8.99 -20.29 5.20
C SER A 24 8.49 -19.38 6.33
N ASN A 25 7.19 -19.44 6.66
CA ASN A 25 6.54 -19.06 7.95
C ASN A 25 6.91 -17.76 8.69
N LYS A 26 7.67 -16.84 8.09
CA LYS A 26 7.95 -15.50 8.63
C LYS A 26 7.19 -14.48 7.81
N ARG A 27 6.18 -13.86 8.42
CA ARG A 27 5.44 -12.74 7.82
C ARG A 27 6.42 -11.62 7.50
N ASN A 28 6.64 -11.37 6.21
CA ASN A 28 7.43 -10.22 5.77
C ASN A 28 6.55 -9.04 5.35
N TYR A 29 5.34 -8.97 5.92
CA TYR A 29 4.43 -7.86 5.70
C TYR A 29 3.84 -7.32 7.00
N TYR A 30 3.52 -6.04 6.96
CA TYR A 30 2.74 -5.32 7.96
C TYR A 30 1.41 -4.90 7.35
N MET A 31 0.38 -4.76 8.17
CA MET A 31 -0.94 -4.40 7.68
C MET A 31 -1.71 -3.64 8.75
N ASP A 32 -2.35 -2.56 8.31
CA ASP A 32 -3.39 -1.87 9.05
C ASP A 32 -4.65 -1.75 8.18
N ILE A 33 -5.80 -1.69 8.86
CA ILE A 33 -7.11 -1.51 8.24
C ILE A 33 -7.57 -0.09 8.60
N PHE A 34 -7.96 0.64 7.57
CA PHE A 34 -8.53 1.98 7.61
C PHE A 34 -9.99 1.90 7.17
N GLU A 35 -10.74 2.95 7.50
CA GLU A 35 -12.14 3.08 7.12
C GLU A 35 -12.23 3.40 5.61
N GLU A 36 -12.60 4.63 5.25
CA GLU A 36 -12.81 5.04 3.87
C GLU A 36 -11.53 5.63 3.23
N MET A 37 -11.19 5.13 2.06
CA MET A 37 -10.10 5.59 1.19
C MET A 37 -10.40 6.99 0.64
N GLY A 38 -9.36 7.83 0.54
CA GLY A 38 -9.50 9.20 0.05
C GLY A 38 -9.94 10.20 1.12
N THR A 39 -10.20 9.77 2.35
CA THR A 39 -10.49 10.70 3.45
C THR A 39 -9.20 11.24 4.07
N ARG A 40 -9.25 12.50 4.52
CA ARG A 40 -8.10 13.14 5.19
C ARG A 40 -7.65 12.37 6.44
N GLU A 41 -8.60 11.76 7.16
CA GLU A 41 -8.32 10.95 8.34
C GLU A 41 -7.55 9.68 7.98
N SER A 42 -8.05 8.90 7.02
CA SER A 42 -7.37 7.71 6.51
C SER A 42 -5.99 8.05 5.94
N SER A 43 -5.85 9.14 5.18
CA SER A 43 -4.53 9.58 4.69
C SER A 43 -3.56 9.86 5.83
N HIS A 44 -4.00 10.58 6.87
CA HIS A 44 -3.14 10.92 7.99
C HIS A 44 -2.73 9.69 8.81
N ARG A 45 -3.67 8.80 9.10
CA ARG A 45 -3.41 7.56 9.84
C ARG A 45 -2.51 6.61 9.05
N MET A 46 -2.75 6.45 7.76
CA MET A 46 -1.92 5.65 6.86
C MET A 46 -0.50 6.20 6.81
N PHE A 47 -0.33 7.51 6.63
CA PHE A 47 0.96 8.17 6.63
C PHE A 47 1.77 7.87 7.89
N ASN A 48 1.17 8.03 9.07
CA ASN A 48 1.83 7.72 10.34
C ASN A 48 2.24 6.24 10.45
N SER A 49 1.44 5.34 9.88
CA SER A 49 1.69 3.89 9.91
C SER A 49 2.82 3.49 8.96
N ILE A 50 2.89 4.08 7.77
CA ILE A 50 4.01 3.92 6.82
C ILE A 50 5.32 4.40 7.47
N PHE A 51 5.32 5.56 8.12
CA PHE A 51 6.52 6.06 8.82
C PHE A 51 6.96 5.18 9.99
N LYS A 52 6.04 4.45 10.63
CA LYS A 52 6.39 3.45 11.64
C LYS A 52 6.93 2.18 11.00
N PHE A 53 6.35 1.75 9.89
CA PHE A 53 6.81 0.61 9.10
C PHE A 53 8.24 0.80 8.58
N LEU A 54 8.54 1.94 7.97
CA LEU A 54 9.85 2.22 7.37
C LEU A 54 11.02 2.29 8.38
N ARG A 55 10.72 2.56 9.65
CA ARG A 55 11.69 2.55 10.76
C ARG A 55 12.00 1.16 11.30
N LYS A 56 11.26 0.13 10.88
CA LYS A 56 11.52 -1.23 11.33
C LYS A 56 12.81 -1.74 10.69
N PRO A 57 13.60 -2.55 11.41
CA PRO A 57 14.81 -3.13 10.86
C PRO A 57 14.46 -4.02 9.65
N SER A 58 15.28 -3.91 8.61
CA SER A 58 15.24 -4.85 7.48
C SER A 58 15.47 -6.26 7.99
N LEU A 59 14.69 -7.22 7.51
CA LEU A 59 14.83 -8.64 7.88
C LEU A 59 15.88 -9.35 7.00
N GLY A 60 16.60 -8.61 6.15
CA GLY A 60 17.57 -9.12 5.19
C GLY A 60 17.03 -9.14 3.75
N SER A 61 17.94 -9.16 2.78
CA SER A 61 17.66 -8.97 1.34
C SER A 61 16.93 -10.13 0.65
N GLU A 62 16.70 -11.25 1.33
CA GLU A 62 16.08 -12.43 0.70
C GLU A 62 14.58 -12.24 0.47
N TYR A 63 13.93 -11.32 1.20
CA TYR A 63 12.50 -11.04 1.05
C TYR A 63 12.18 -9.54 1.13
N PRO A 64 11.47 -8.96 0.15
CA PRO A 64 11.06 -7.56 0.20
C PRO A 64 10.01 -7.34 1.30
N GLN A 65 10.20 -6.31 2.12
CA GLN A 65 9.23 -5.92 3.14
C GLN A 65 8.07 -5.15 2.51
N ALA A 66 6.85 -5.59 2.83
CA ALA A 66 5.63 -4.95 2.34
C ALA A 66 4.76 -4.40 3.47
N TYR A 67 4.04 -3.31 3.21
CA TYR A 67 3.00 -2.79 4.08
C TYR A 67 1.68 -2.67 3.32
N PHE A 68 0.62 -3.26 3.86
CA PHE A 68 -0.71 -3.31 3.27
C PHE A 68 -1.62 -2.33 4.00
N ALA A 69 -2.08 -1.28 3.32
CA ALA A 69 -3.15 -0.41 3.78
C ALA A 69 -4.47 -0.88 3.17
N VAL A 70 -5.34 -1.46 3.98
CA VAL A 70 -6.65 -1.99 3.54
C VAL A 70 -7.74 -0.99 3.93
N PHE A 71 -8.70 -0.73 3.04
CA PHE A 71 -9.82 0.17 3.28
C PHE A 71 -11.12 -0.64 3.26
N ASP A 72 -11.80 -0.79 4.40
CA ASP A 72 -12.93 -1.72 4.53
C ASP A 72 -14.32 -1.09 4.39
N GLU A 73 -14.37 0.24 4.24
CA GLU A 73 -15.59 1.02 4.02
C GLU A 73 -15.59 1.71 2.64
N THR A 74 -14.79 1.21 1.70
CA THR A 74 -14.68 1.78 0.34
C THR A 74 -15.21 0.83 -0.72
N GLU A 75 -16.20 1.30 -1.47
CA GLU A 75 -16.67 0.66 -2.70
C GLU A 75 -15.96 1.24 -3.92
N ILE A 76 -15.62 0.37 -4.87
CA ILE A 76 -14.96 0.77 -6.11
C ILE A 76 -15.91 0.52 -7.26
N GLU A 77 -16.11 1.55 -8.08
CA GLU A 77 -17.02 1.50 -9.24
C GLU A 77 -16.33 0.91 -10.47
N ASP A 78 -15.10 1.35 -10.73
CA ASP A 78 -14.26 0.91 -11.83
C ASP A 78 -12.78 1.26 -11.57
N GLN A 79 -11.94 1.18 -12.61
CA GLN A 79 -10.52 1.51 -12.52
C GLN A 79 -10.30 3.02 -12.32
N GLU A 80 -11.05 3.87 -13.02
CA GLU A 80 -10.88 5.33 -12.97
C GLU A 80 -11.24 5.88 -11.59
N HIS A 81 -12.34 5.40 -11.01
CA HIS A 81 -12.72 5.73 -9.64
C HIS A 81 -11.63 5.29 -8.65
N PHE A 82 -11.07 4.08 -8.80
CA PHE A 82 -9.98 3.64 -7.94
C PHE A 82 -8.76 4.54 -8.07
N ASP A 83 -8.33 4.88 -9.28
CA ASP A 83 -7.15 5.71 -9.52
C ASP A 83 -7.33 7.12 -8.92
N ALA A 84 -8.54 7.70 -9.02
CA ALA A 84 -8.89 8.96 -8.37
C ALA A 84 -8.84 8.87 -6.83
N LEU A 85 -9.30 7.77 -6.24
CA LEU A 85 -9.20 7.52 -4.80
C LEU A 85 -7.74 7.32 -4.36
N VAL A 86 -6.93 6.62 -5.15
CA VAL A 86 -5.48 6.50 -4.89
C VAL A 86 -4.89 7.89 -4.79
N TRP A 87 -5.19 8.77 -5.75
CA TRP A 87 -4.75 10.16 -5.74
C TRP A 87 -5.17 10.94 -4.52
N THR A 88 -6.44 10.88 -4.17
CA THR A 88 -6.98 11.60 -3.03
C THR A 88 -6.36 11.10 -1.72
N GLN A 89 -6.17 9.78 -1.59
CA GLN A 89 -5.58 9.13 -0.42
C GLN A 89 -4.10 9.55 -0.22
N LEU A 90 -3.37 9.69 -1.32
CA LEU A 90 -1.93 9.89 -1.37
C LEU A 90 -1.51 11.37 -1.35
N TYR A 91 -2.36 12.27 -1.83
CA TYR A 91 -2.07 13.70 -1.96
C TYR A 91 -1.61 14.40 -0.66
N PRO A 92 -2.23 14.17 0.52
CA PRO A 92 -1.76 14.80 1.77
C PRO A 92 -0.34 14.38 2.17
N MET A 93 0.05 13.13 1.87
CA MET A 93 1.40 12.64 2.09
C MET A 93 2.38 13.35 1.15
N HIS A 94 2.06 13.44 -0.13
CA HIS A 94 2.87 14.16 -1.12
C HIS A 94 3.13 15.61 -0.69
N GLN A 95 2.08 16.36 -0.34
CA GLN A 95 2.21 17.74 0.13
C GLN A 95 3.13 17.89 1.34
N LYS A 96 3.18 16.88 2.21
CA LYS A 96 4.03 16.86 3.40
C LYS A 96 5.48 16.49 3.04
N LEU A 97 5.69 15.49 2.18
CA LEU A 97 7.02 15.08 1.74
C LEU A 97 7.72 16.20 0.97
N MET A 98 7.03 16.88 0.06
CA MET A 98 7.57 18.03 -0.68
C MET A 98 8.07 19.18 0.22
N LYS A 99 7.55 19.30 1.45
CA LYS A 99 8.00 20.30 2.42
C LYS A 99 9.17 19.84 3.28
N LEU A 100 9.29 18.53 3.50
CA LEU A 100 10.29 17.94 4.42
C LEU A 100 11.54 17.48 3.68
N GLU A 101 11.37 16.87 2.51
CA GLU A 101 12.41 16.21 1.71
C GLU A 101 12.14 16.50 0.22
N PRO A 102 12.34 17.75 -0.26
CA PRO A 102 12.14 18.07 -1.67
C PRO A 102 13.15 17.28 -2.53
N HIS A 103 12.64 16.45 -3.43
CA HIS A 103 13.40 15.70 -4.42
C HIS A 103 12.91 16.07 -5.82
N GLU A 104 13.84 16.30 -6.75
CA GLU A 104 13.52 16.61 -8.16
C GLU A 104 12.85 15.43 -8.87
N ASP A 105 13.13 14.20 -8.41
CA ASP A 105 12.58 12.95 -8.95
C ASP A 105 11.27 12.50 -8.29
N LEU A 106 10.65 13.33 -7.44
CA LEU A 106 9.29 13.06 -6.93
C LEU A 106 8.27 13.24 -8.06
N VAL A 107 8.26 12.32 -9.02
CA VAL A 107 7.20 12.20 -10.02
C VAL A 107 6.00 11.56 -9.32
N TYR A 108 5.02 12.40 -8.98
CA TYR A 108 3.75 11.94 -8.45
C TYR A 108 2.75 11.81 -9.60
N ASP A 109 2.63 10.61 -10.18
CA ASP A 109 1.48 10.13 -10.96
C ASP A 109 1.27 8.64 -10.61
N PRO A 110 0.14 8.17 -10.00
CA PRO A 110 0.04 6.79 -9.54
C PRO A 110 -0.17 5.84 -10.74
N ASN A 111 -0.47 6.43 -11.90
CA ASN A 111 -0.66 5.76 -13.17
C ASN A 111 0.66 5.66 -13.93
N ASP A 112 1.69 6.37 -13.47
CA ASP A 112 3.05 6.18 -13.98
C ASP A 112 3.58 4.82 -13.49
N PRO A 113 3.90 3.88 -14.40
CA PRO A 113 4.45 2.59 -14.02
C PRO A 113 5.79 2.69 -13.27
N ASP A 114 6.50 3.80 -13.41
CA ASP A 114 7.79 4.09 -12.76
C ASP A 114 7.63 4.98 -11.50
N PHE A 115 6.40 5.13 -10.99
CA PHE A 115 6.12 5.88 -9.77
C PHE A 115 6.89 5.33 -8.57
N ILE A 116 7.80 6.16 -8.05
CA ILE A 116 8.66 5.86 -6.91
C ILE A 116 8.47 6.93 -5.84
N LEU A 117 8.30 6.50 -4.58
CA LEU A 117 8.37 7.40 -3.43
C LEU A 117 9.65 7.22 -2.66
N ILE A 118 10.33 8.33 -2.42
CA ILE A 118 11.42 8.39 -1.45
C ILE A 118 10.83 8.84 -0.12
N ILE A 119 10.91 7.98 0.90
CA ILE A 119 10.44 8.30 2.25
C ILE A 119 11.54 7.93 3.23
N GLY A 120 12.16 8.94 3.87
CA GLY A 120 13.23 8.70 4.84
C GLY A 120 14.44 8.00 4.23
N GLY A 121 14.78 8.34 2.98
CA GLY A 121 15.91 7.77 2.23
C GLY A 121 15.66 6.37 1.65
N LYS A 122 14.43 5.84 1.72
CA LYS A 122 14.06 4.54 1.15
C LYS A 122 13.16 4.70 -0.07
N THR A 123 13.45 3.93 -1.12
CA THR A 123 12.61 3.82 -2.31
C THR A 123 11.43 2.89 -2.03
N VAL A 124 10.21 3.39 -2.22
CA VAL A 124 8.96 2.70 -1.96
C VAL A 124 8.12 2.66 -3.22
N ASN A 125 7.76 1.46 -3.66
CA ASN A 125 6.81 1.23 -4.75
C ASN A 125 5.40 1.09 -4.17
N ILE A 126 4.40 1.65 -4.85
CA ILE A 126 2.98 1.48 -4.48
C ILE A 126 2.27 0.62 -5.53
N THR A 127 1.60 -0.44 -5.08
CA THR A 127 0.69 -1.23 -5.91
C THR A 127 -0.73 -1.16 -5.37
N GLY A 128 -1.66 -0.70 -6.21
CA GLY A 128 -3.09 -0.71 -5.89
C GLY A 128 -3.78 -2.03 -6.26
N LEU A 129 -4.60 -2.56 -5.35
CA LEU A 129 -5.46 -3.73 -5.53
C LEU A 129 -6.91 -3.35 -5.25
N HIS A 130 -7.87 -3.90 -5.98
CA HIS A 130 -9.30 -3.66 -5.74
C HIS A 130 -10.19 -4.71 -6.40
N PRO A 131 -11.48 -4.84 -5.99
CA PRO A 131 -12.36 -5.91 -6.47
C PRO A 131 -12.59 -5.90 -7.99
N ARG A 132 -12.54 -4.70 -8.58
CA ARG A 132 -12.88 -4.46 -9.99
C ARG A 132 -11.65 -4.31 -10.89
N SER A 133 -10.47 -4.75 -10.45
CA SER A 133 -9.27 -4.59 -11.25
C SER A 133 -9.34 -5.38 -12.56
N ASN A 134 -8.94 -4.71 -13.64
CA ASN A 134 -8.82 -5.33 -14.96
C ASN A 134 -7.72 -6.40 -14.99
N ARG A 135 -6.67 -6.24 -14.17
CA ARG A 135 -5.59 -7.21 -14.03
C ARG A 135 -5.98 -8.26 -12.99
N LYS A 136 -6.09 -9.53 -13.40
CA LYS A 136 -6.48 -10.64 -12.49
C LYS A 136 -5.62 -10.73 -11.23
N SER A 137 -4.30 -10.51 -11.34
CA SER A 137 -3.35 -10.51 -10.22
C SER A 137 -3.51 -9.33 -9.25
N ARG A 138 -4.34 -8.33 -9.59
CA ARG A 138 -4.65 -7.17 -8.73
C ARG A 138 -6.09 -7.16 -8.22
N ARG A 139 -6.84 -8.23 -8.45
CA ARG A 139 -8.19 -8.38 -7.89
C ARG A 139 -8.09 -8.81 -6.44
N PHE A 140 -8.65 -7.98 -5.57
CA PHE A 140 -8.67 -8.23 -4.13
C PHE A 140 -10.06 -7.88 -3.57
N PRO A 141 -10.58 -8.57 -2.53
CA PRO A 141 -11.94 -8.32 -2.04
C PRO A 141 -12.17 -6.92 -1.46
N TRP A 142 -11.09 -6.18 -1.16
CA TRP A 142 -11.12 -4.81 -0.66
C TRP A 142 -10.13 -3.93 -1.45
N PRO A 143 -10.31 -2.60 -1.44
CA PRO A 143 -9.28 -1.68 -1.88
C PRO A 143 -8.04 -1.78 -0.97
N VAL A 144 -6.86 -1.92 -1.58
CA VAL A 144 -5.58 -2.03 -0.88
C VAL A 144 -4.52 -1.21 -1.58
N LEU A 145 -3.73 -0.47 -0.81
CA LEU A 145 -2.44 0.06 -1.23
C LEU A 145 -1.32 -0.76 -0.60
N VAL A 146 -0.52 -1.40 -1.45
CA VAL A 146 0.65 -2.19 -1.03
C VAL A 146 1.91 -1.36 -1.26
N PHE A 147 2.64 -1.10 -0.18
CA PHE A 147 3.89 -0.35 -0.17
C PHE A 147 5.04 -1.36 -0.05
N THR A 148 5.87 -1.47 -1.08
CA THR A 148 7.03 -2.38 -1.09
C THR A 148 8.31 -1.57 -1.03
N VAL A 149 9.17 -1.88 -0.06
CA VAL A 149 10.48 -1.22 0.08
C VAL A 149 11.50 -1.93 -0.80
N ASN A 150 12.20 -1.17 -1.63
CA ASN A 150 13.39 -1.63 -2.33
C ASN A 150 14.62 -1.14 -1.55
N GLU A 151 15.52 -2.05 -1.19
CA GLU A 151 16.81 -1.78 -0.54
C GLU A 151 17.97 -2.17 -1.45
#